data_AF-X1FTL6-F1
#
_entry.id   AF-X1FTL6-F1
#
_cell.length_a   1.000
_cell.length_b   1.000
_cell.length_c   1.000
_cell.angle_alpha   90.00
_cell.angle_beta   90.00
_cell.angle_gamma   90.00
#
_symmetry.space_group_name_H-M   'P 1'
#
loop_
_entity.id
_entity.type
_entity.pdbx_description
1 polymer ?
#
loop_
_entity_poly.entity_id
_entity_poly.type
_entity_poly.pdbx_seq_one_letter_code
_entity_poly.pdbx_strand_id
1 'polypeptide(L)'
;MNPITATMIKLSGRSWWQCRYSDGKILSEWDTLTGKLLLPSGNGKSSRWEEVPKKGMVGLRLLCPNGMAGELEAPEGHRFFQLKAGGIDVGMGAGGGGVHRFCDAHIIGVVMDIKGNCFCRAWETKEKKLIECRDNIHNMKYRNIGPLSLEVQGLKV
;
A
#
# COMPACT_ATOMS: atom_id res chain seq x y z
N MET A 1 -12.26 -9.07 -9.63
CA MET A 1 -11.33 -7.98 -9.99
C MET A 1 -11.67 -7.52 -11.39
N ASN A 2 -11.73 -6.21 -11.67
CA ASN A 2 -11.99 -5.71 -13.02
C ASN A 2 -10.81 -6.08 -13.96
N PRO A 3 -11.03 -6.70 -15.14
CA PRO A 3 -9.97 -7.09 -16.07
C PRO A 3 -9.05 -5.93 -16.51
N ILE A 4 -9.60 -4.72 -16.58
CA ILE A 4 -8.84 -3.50 -16.92
C ILE A 4 -7.83 -3.21 -15.81
N THR A 5 -8.24 -3.32 -14.54
CA THR A 5 -7.36 -3.08 -13.38
C THR A 5 -6.20 -4.07 -13.34
N ALA A 6 -6.46 -5.35 -13.57
CA ALA A 6 -5.40 -6.37 -13.61
C ALA A 6 -4.38 -6.10 -14.72
N THR A 7 -4.86 -5.69 -15.90
CA THR A 7 -4.02 -5.34 -17.05
C THR A 7 -3.16 -4.12 -16.76
N MET A 8 -3.74 -3.08 -16.16
CA MET A 8 -3.01 -1.86 -15.78
C MET A 8 -1.93 -2.13 -14.73
N ILE A 9 -2.22 -2.94 -13.71
CA ILE A 9 -1.24 -3.32 -12.68
C ILE A 9 -0.04 -4.01 -13.33
N LYS A 10 -0.30 -4.98 -14.21
CA LYS A 10 0.73 -5.71 -14.95
C LYS A 10 1.57 -4.78 -15.84
N LEU A 11 0.94 -3.90 -16.60
CA LEU A 11 1.63 -2.95 -17.49
C LEU A 11 2.42 -1.89 -16.72
N SER A 12 1.93 -1.43 -15.58
CA SER A 12 2.60 -0.43 -14.76
C SER A 12 3.87 -0.95 -14.08
N GLY A 13 4.00 -2.28 -13.94
CA GLY A 13 5.09 -2.91 -13.16
C GLY A 13 5.05 -2.57 -11.66
N ARG A 14 3.99 -1.93 -11.18
CA ARG A 14 3.85 -1.46 -9.79
C ARG A 14 2.77 -2.24 -9.05
N SER A 15 2.98 -2.46 -7.77
CA SER A 15 1.95 -2.99 -6.84
C SER A 15 1.01 -1.89 -6.37
N TRP A 16 -0.25 -2.23 -6.11
CA TRP A 16 -1.32 -1.30 -5.76
C TRP A 16 -2.12 -1.82 -4.56
N TRP A 17 -2.67 -0.93 -3.75
CA TRP A 17 -3.60 -1.33 -2.69
C TRP A 17 -5.08 -1.23 -3.14
N GLN A 18 -5.93 -2.06 -2.53
CA GLN A 18 -7.38 -2.02 -2.69
C GLN A 18 -8.08 -2.31 -1.35
N CYS A 19 -8.91 -1.39 -0.91
CA CYS A 19 -9.71 -1.47 0.32
C CYS A 19 -11.13 -1.96 0.02
N ARG A 20 -11.69 -2.72 0.95
CA ARG A 20 -13.10 -3.12 0.99
C ARG A 20 -13.73 -2.58 2.27
N TYR A 21 -14.90 -1.99 2.15
CA TYR A 21 -15.68 -1.43 3.25
C TYR A 21 -16.88 -2.32 3.58
N SER A 22 -17.40 -2.18 4.80
CA SER A 22 -18.54 -2.95 5.33
C SER A 22 -19.83 -2.72 4.56
N ASP A 23 -19.98 -1.56 3.91
CA ASP A 23 -21.11 -1.23 3.03
C ASP A 23 -20.99 -1.86 1.63
N GLY A 24 -19.94 -2.67 1.39
CA GLY A 24 -19.65 -3.29 0.10
C GLY A 24 -18.88 -2.38 -0.86
N LYS A 25 -18.62 -1.12 -0.51
CA LYS A 25 -17.80 -0.22 -1.33
C LYS A 25 -16.37 -0.75 -1.44
N ILE A 26 -15.80 -0.62 -2.63
CA ILE A 26 -14.40 -0.89 -2.90
C ILE A 26 -13.73 0.42 -3.29
N LEU A 27 -12.54 0.69 -2.76
CA LEU A 27 -11.71 1.82 -3.13
C LEU A 27 -10.30 1.31 -3.41
N SER A 28 -9.74 1.66 -4.55
CA SER A 28 -8.39 1.28 -4.95
C SER A 28 -7.47 2.50 -4.97
N GLU A 29 -6.16 2.28 -4.89
CA GLU A 29 -5.14 3.34 -5.07
C GLU A 29 -5.29 4.09 -6.41
N TRP A 30 -5.92 3.44 -7.40
CA TRP A 30 -6.27 4.08 -8.66
C TRP A 30 -7.39 5.12 -8.54
N ASP A 31 -8.44 4.80 -7.79
CA ASP A 31 -9.62 5.67 -7.64
C ASP A 31 -9.27 6.99 -6.94
N THR A 32 -8.09 7.02 -6.32
CA THR A 32 -7.52 8.15 -5.60
C THR A 32 -6.50 8.96 -6.39
N LEU A 33 -6.17 8.57 -7.63
CA LEU A 33 -5.29 9.36 -8.51
C LEU A 33 -6.08 10.44 -9.26
N THR A 34 -6.03 11.69 -8.81
CA THR A 34 -6.43 12.84 -9.65
C THR A 34 -5.31 13.27 -10.60
N GLY A 35 -5.63 13.33 -11.90
CA GLY A 35 -5.09 14.36 -12.80
C GLY A 35 -3.97 13.99 -13.79
N LYS A 36 -3.54 12.73 -13.94
CA LYS A 36 -2.51 12.38 -14.96
C LYS A 36 -2.86 11.28 -15.95
N LEU A 37 -4.00 10.62 -15.78
CA LEU A 37 -4.52 9.69 -16.78
C LEU A 37 -5.95 10.08 -17.14
N LEU A 38 -6.16 10.34 -18.43
CA LEU A 38 -7.45 10.56 -19.09
C LEU A 38 -8.33 9.30 -18.98
N LEU A 39 -8.83 8.98 -17.78
CA LEU A 39 -9.80 7.91 -17.56
C LEU A 39 -11.00 8.43 -16.76
N PRO A 40 -12.23 7.95 -17.04
CA PRO A 40 -13.46 8.73 -16.83
C PRO A 40 -13.98 8.77 -15.38
N SER A 41 -13.29 8.17 -14.41
CA SER A 41 -13.80 8.09 -13.03
C SER A 41 -12.67 7.84 -12.03
N GLY A 42 -12.10 8.92 -11.49
CA GLY A 42 -11.30 8.94 -10.27
C GLY A 42 -11.82 10.06 -9.37
N ASN A 43 -12.25 9.73 -8.15
CA ASN A 43 -12.93 10.66 -7.23
C ASN A 43 -12.04 11.14 -6.06
N GLY A 44 -10.78 10.66 -5.93
CA GLY A 44 -9.92 11.05 -4.81
C GLY A 44 -8.88 12.12 -5.16
N LYS A 45 -8.62 13.04 -4.21
CA LYS A 45 -7.71 14.19 -4.35
C LYS A 45 -6.21 13.82 -4.38
N SER A 46 -5.82 12.64 -3.89
CA SER A 46 -4.44 12.12 -3.99
C SER A 46 -4.35 10.62 -3.70
N SER A 47 -3.31 9.94 -4.19
CA SER A 47 -3.03 8.52 -3.90
C SER A 47 -2.47 8.26 -2.49
N ARG A 48 -2.62 9.21 -1.58
CA ARG A 48 -2.02 9.16 -0.25
C ARG A 48 -2.85 8.31 0.69
N TRP A 49 -2.18 7.44 1.42
CA TRP A 49 -2.85 6.55 2.36
C TRP A 49 -3.55 7.32 3.48
N GLU A 50 -2.93 8.38 3.98
CA GLU A 50 -3.47 9.26 5.02
C GLU A 50 -4.82 9.91 4.66
N GLU A 51 -5.14 10.06 3.38
CA GLU A 51 -6.41 10.64 2.92
C GLU A 51 -7.53 9.60 2.77
N VAL A 52 -7.20 8.30 2.84
CA VAL A 52 -8.18 7.22 2.65
C VAL A 52 -9.02 7.05 3.93
N PRO A 53 -10.36 7.13 3.86
CA PRO A 53 -11.22 6.90 5.02
C PRO A 53 -10.99 5.52 5.64
N LYS A 54 -10.69 5.47 6.94
CA LYS A 54 -10.46 4.20 7.66
C LYS A 54 -11.72 3.60 8.25
N LYS A 55 -12.76 4.43 8.43
CA LYS A 55 -14.03 4.03 9.04
C LYS A 55 -14.77 3.04 8.17
N GLY A 56 -15.15 1.91 8.75
CA GLY A 56 -15.86 0.83 8.07
C GLY A 56 -15.01 0.04 7.07
N MET A 57 -13.69 0.27 7.00
CA MET A 57 -12.80 -0.57 6.19
C MET A 57 -12.67 -1.94 6.85
N VAL A 58 -13.01 -3.01 6.14
CA VAL A 58 -13.00 -4.40 6.66
C VAL A 58 -11.97 -5.29 6.01
N GLY A 59 -11.45 -4.91 4.84
CA GLY A 59 -10.41 -5.66 4.15
C GLY A 59 -9.45 -4.77 3.37
N LEU A 60 -8.21 -5.22 3.24
CA LEU A 60 -7.16 -4.56 2.48
C LEU A 60 -6.39 -5.58 1.65
N ARG A 61 -6.20 -5.28 0.36
CA ARG A 61 -5.49 -6.12 -0.59
C ARG A 61 -4.29 -5.41 -1.16
N LEU A 62 -3.21 -6.14 -1.36
CA LEU A 62 -2.02 -5.73 -2.09
C LEU A 62 -1.98 -6.49 -3.40
N LEU A 63 -2.26 -5.81 -4.50
CA LEU A 63 -2.32 -6.37 -5.85
C LEU A 63 -0.95 -6.22 -6.52
N CYS A 64 -0.38 -7.33 -6.98
CA CYS A 64 1.00 -7.38 -7.47
C CYS A 64 1.06 -7.45 -9.01
N PRO A 65 2.12 -6.92 -9.65
CA PRO A 65 2.29 -6.93 -11.11
C PRO A 65 2.25 -8.32 -11.76
N ASN A 66 2.64 -9.36 -11.02
CA ASN A 66 2.66 -10.74 -11.48
C ASN A 66 1.32 -11.46 -11.34
N GLY A 67 0.26 -10.76 -10.91
CA GLY A 67 -1.08 -11.32 -10.71
C GLY A 67 -1.33 -11.90 -9.31
N MET A 68 -0.32 -11.94 -8.44
CA MET A 68 -0.52 -12.33 -7.04
C MET A 68 -1.27 -11.23 -6.26
N ALA A 69 -1.96 -11.63 -5.19
CA ALA A 69 -2.60 -10.72 -4.27
C ALA A 69 -2.38 -11.16 -2.82
N GLY A 70 -2.02 -10.22 -1.96
CA GLY A 70 -1.98 -10.41 -0.51
C GLY A 70 -3.22 -9.79 0.11
N GLU A 71 -4.00 -10.56 0.85
CA GLU A 71 -5.25 -10.08 1.47
C GLU A 71 -5.12 -10.05 2.99
N LEU A 72 -5.72 -9.03 3.59
CA LEU A 72 -5.83 -8.81 5.02
C LEU A 72 -7.29 -8.50 5.36
N GLU A 73 -7.76 -8.98 6.50
CA GLU A 73 -9.13 -8.83 6.96
C GLU A 73 -9.14 -8.34 8.41
N ALA A 74 -10.04 -7.41 8.71
CA ALA A 74 -10.28 -6.87 10.04
C ALA A 74 -11.76 -6.45 10.12
N PRO A 75 -12.68 -7.36 10.48
CA PRO A 75 -14.12 -7.07 10.52
C PRO A 75 -14.48 -5.88 11.42
N GLU A 76 -13.70 -5.65 12.48
CA GLU A 76 -13.87 -4.53 13.42
C GLU A 76 -13.40 -3.17 12.85
N GLY A 77 -12.65 -3.20 11.75
CA GLY A 77 -12.11 -2.03 11.05
C GLY A 77 -11.03 -1.24 11.79
N HIS A 78 -10.63 -0.10 11.22
CA HIS A 78 -9.64 0.85 11.79
C HIS A 78 -8.24 0.29 12.14
N ARG A 79 -7.89 -0.89 11.61
CA ARG A 79 -6.65 -1.60 11.97
C ARG A 79 -5.62 -1.65 10.85
N PHE A 80 -5.93 -1.08 9.69
CA PHE A 80 -5.08 -1.21 8.51
C PHE A 80 -4.08 -0.07 8.38
N PHE A 81 -2.88 -0.40 7.91
CA PHE A 81 -1.84 0.55 7.55
C PHE A 81 -1.21 0.20 6.20
N GLN A 82 -0.59 1.19 5.58
CA GLN A 82 0.13 1.03 4.32
C GLN A 82 1.40 1.88 4.35
N LEU A 83 2.48 1.33 3.80
CA LEU A 83 3.70 2.09 3.55
C LEU A 83 4.45 1.57 2.33
N LYS A 84 5.36 2.39 1.81
CA LYS A 84 6.31 2.01 0.76
C LYS A 84 7.72 2.24 1.29
N ALA A 85 8.54 1.20 1.31
CA ALA A 85 9.96 1.29 1.59
C ALA A 85 10.70 1.48 0.27
N GLY A 86 11.60 2.46 0.22
CA GLY A 86 12.32 2.81 -0.98
C GLY A 86 13.23 3.99 -0.72
N GLY A 87 13.72 4.59 -1.80
CA GLY A 87 14.70 5.65 -1.70
C GLY A 87 14.68 6.60 -2.88
N ILE A 88 15.63 7.52 -2.81
CA ILE A 88 15.91 8.48 -3.85
C ILE A 88 17.37 8.27 -4.24
N ASP A 89 17.59 7.91 -5.49
CA ASP A 89 18.91 7.88 -6.10
C ASP A 89 19.15 9.22 -6.80
N VAL A 90 20.34 9.77 -6.62
CA VAL A 90 20.75 11.04 -7.24
C VAL A 90 21.98 10.72 -8.09
N GLY A 91 21.75 10.49 -9.38
CA GLY A 91 22.83 10.20 -10.31
C GLY A 91 23.64 11.46 -10.61
N MET A 92 24.94 11.47 -10.28
CA MET A 92 25.89 12.44 -10.82
C MET A 92 26.53 11.86 -12.08
N GLY A 93 25.97 12.20 -13.24
CA GLY A 93 26.49 11.81 -14.55
C GLY A 93 26.62 13.00 -15.49
N ALA A 94 27.60 12.94 -16.40
CA ALA A 94 28.03 14.02 -17.31
C ALA A 94 26.99 14.52 -18.34
N GLY A 95 25.73 14.08 -18.25
CA GLY A 95 24.63 14.44 -19.16
C GLY A 95 23.42 15.10 -18.48
N GLY A 96 23.52 15.46 -17.20
CA GLY A 96 22.44 16.07 -16.43
C GLY A 96 22.01 15.18 -15.27
N GLY A 97 22.26 15.65 -14.05
CA GLY A 97 21.90 14.94 -12.83
C GLY A 97 20.39 14.77 -12.71
N GLY A 98 19.94 13.54 -12.45
CA GLY A 98 18.54 13.19 -12.30
C GLY A 98 18.27 12.61 -10.92
N VAL A 99 17.15 13.02 -10.31
CA VAL A 99 16.64 12.43 -9.08
C VAL A 99 15.70 11.27 -9.46
N HIS A 100 16.12 10.04 -9.21
CA HIS A 100 15.35 8.84 -9.47
C HIS A 100 14.76 8.28 -8.16
N ARG A 101 13.43 8.23 -8.06
CA ARG A 101 12.75 7.61 -6.90
C ARG A 101 12.46 6.15 -7.20
N PHE A 102 12.72 5.28 -6.25
CA PHE A 102 12.42 3.85 -6.36
C PHE A 102 11.65 3.34 -5.15
N CYS A 103 10.90 2.26 -5.36
CA CYS A 103 10.13 1.57 -4.32
C CYS A 103 10.61 0.12 -4.27
N ASP A 104 11.35 -0.21 -3.23
CA ASP A 104 11.84 -1.57 -3.01
C ASP A 104 10.73 -2.50 -2.53
N ALA A 105 9.88 -2.03 -1.62
CA ALA A 105 8.81 -2.82 -1.07
C ALA A 105 7.52 -2.00 -0.87
N HIS A 106 6.38 -2.59 -1.20
CA HIS A 106 5.06 -2.05 -0.87
C HIS A 106 4.44 -2.95 0.20
N ILE A 107 4.18 -2.38 1.37
CA ILE A 107 3.67 -3.09 2.54
C ILE A 107 2.26 -2.63 2.85
N ILE A 108 1.39 -3.61 3.09
CA ILE A 108 0.12 -3.41 3.81
C ILE A 108 0.16 -4.22 5.09
N GLY A 109 -0.52 -3.76 6.13
CA GLY A 109 -0.62 -4.50 7.37
C GLY A 109 -1.90 -4.25 8.13
N VAL A 110 -2.18 -5.14 9.06
CA VAL A 110 -3.31 -5.09 9.99
C VAL A 110 -2.79 -5.26 11.42
N VAL A 111 -3.18 -4.35 12.31
CA VAL A 111 -2.90 -4.44 13.75
C VAL A 111 -3.89 -5.40 14.38
N MET A 112 -3.38 -6.40 15.09
CA MET A 112 -4.14 -7.51 15.63
C MET A 112 -4.59 -7.28 17.08
N ASP A 113 -3.83 -6.49 17.85
CA ASP A 113 -4.10 -6.25 19.26
C ASP A 113 -3.55 -4.90 19.77
N ILE A 114 -3.89 -4.57 21.01
CA ILE A 114 -3.47 -3.35 21.73
C ILE A 114 -1.96 -3.28 22.01
N LYS A 115 -1.23 -4.39 21.86
CA LYS A 115 0.23 -4.44 22.02
C LYS A 115 0.93 -4.05 20.72
N GLY A 116 0.17 -3.76 19.67
CA GLY A 116 0.67 -3.37 18.36
C GLY A 116 1.17 -4.54 17.53
N ASN A 117 0.87 -5.80 17.90
CA ASN A 117 1.23 -6.93 17.06
C ASN A 117 0.49 -6.80 15.73
N CYS A 118 1.19 -7.00 14.62
CA CYS A 118 0.62 -6.83 13.30
C CYS A 118 0.94 -7.99 12.37
N PHE A 119 0.08 -8.16 11.38
CA PHE A 119 0.26 -9.09 10.29
C PHE A 119 0.34 -8.33 8.98
N CYS A 120 1.35 -8.64 8.18
CA CYS A 120 1.69 -7.88 6.99
C CYS A 120 1.70 -8.73 5.73
N ARG A 121 1.46 -8.04 4.61
CA ARG A 121 1.75 -8.50 3.26
C ARG A 121 2.68 -7.49 2.64
N ALA A 122 3.80 -7.94 2.10
CA ALA A 122 4.75 -7.06 1.43
C ALA A 122 5.08 -7.59 0.03
N TRP A 123 5.04 -6.71 -0.94
CA TRP A 123 5.54 -6.97 -2.29
C TRP A 123 6.96 -6.46 -2.39
N GLU A 124 7.92 -7.38 -2.49
CA GLU A 124 9.34 -7.09 -2.74
C GLU A 124 9.54 -6.92 -4.25
N THR A 125 9.77 -5.68 -4.69
CA THR A 125 9.77 -5.29 -6.11
C THR A 125 10.91 -5.96 -6.88
N LYS A 126 12.10 -6.07 -6.30
CA LYS A 126 13.29 -6.63 -6.96
C LYS A 126 13.16 -8.15 -7.11
N GLU A 127 12.76 -8.83 -6.05
CA GLU A 127 12.57 -10.27 -5.98
C GLU A 127 11.27 -10.74 -6.66
N LYS A 128 10.38 -9.79 -6.99
CA LYS A 128 9.05 -10.04 -7.54
C LYS A 128 8.27 -11.06 -6.71
N LYS A 129 8.34 -10.89 -5.39
CA LYS A 129 7.79 -11.85 -4.43
C LYS A 129 6.81 -11.16 -3.49
N LEU A 130 5.65 -11.78 -3.33
CA LEU A 130 4.73 -11.45 -2.25
C LEU A 130 5.13 -12.28 -1.02
N ILE A 131 5.40 -11.59 0.08
CA ILE A 131 5.75 -12.20 1.35
C ILE A 131 4.67 -11.93 2.40
N GLU A 132 4.64 -12.83 3.36
CA GLU A 132 3.84 -12.75 4.58
C GLU A 132 4.79 -12.64 5.77
N CYS A 133 4.49 -11.74 6.71
CA CYS A 133 5.23 -11.66 7.96
C CYS A 133 4.34 -11.20 9.12
N ARG A 134 4.72 -11.60 10.34
CA ARG A 134 4.22 -11.03 11.59
C ARG A 134 5.28 -10.10 12.14
N ASP A 135 4.85 -8.96 12.66
CA ASP A 135 5.75 -7.93 13.19
C ASP A 135 5.05 -7.14 14.30
N ASN A 136 5.63 -6.02 14.73
CA ASN A 136 5.01 -5.11 15.68
C ASN A 136 5.06 -3.67 15.16
N ILE A 137 3.93 -2.96 15.16
CA ILE A 137 3.84 -1.60 14.62
C ILE A 137 4.67 -0.57 15.39
N HIS A 138 4.91 -0.82 16.68
CA HIS A 138 5.75 0.03 17.52
C HIS A 138 7.24 -0.27 17.34
N ASN A 139 7.61 -1.33 16.62
CA ASN A 139 8.99 -1.70 16.35
C ASN A 139 9.07 -2.66 15.15
N MET A 140 8.79 -2.18 13.94
CA MET A 140 8.80 -3.05 12.77
C MET A 140 10.23 -3.48 12.43
N LYS A 141 10.48 -4.78 12.53
CA LYS A 141 11.77 -5.39 12.20
C LYS A 141 11.94 -5.59 10.70
N TYR A 142 10.84 -5.76 9.97
CA TYR A 142 10.87 -5.91 8.52
C TYR A 142 11.64 -4.74 7.87
N ARG A 143 12.68 -5.05 7.10
CA ARG A 143 13.61 -4.09 6.48
C ARG A 143 14.13 -2.99 7.44
N ASN A 144 14.20 -3.27 8.75
CA ASN A 144 14.60 -2.31 9.79
C ASN A 144 13.82 -0.98 9.74
N ILE A 145 12.52 -1.04 9.44
CA ILE A 145 11.66 0.16 9.34
C ILE A 145 11.58 0.91 10.68
N GLY A 146 11.53 0.19 11.80
CA GLY A 146 11.35 0.77 13.13
C GLY A 146 9.88 1.13 13.44
N PRO A 147 9.63 2.01 14.42
CA PRO A 147 8.28 2.37 14.82
C PRO A 147 7.52 3.13 13.73
N LEU A 148 6.25 2.80 13.52
CA LEU A 148 5.35 3.59 12.67
C LEU A 148 4.55 4.61 13.48
N SER A 149 4.31 5.79 12.90
CA SER A 149 3.40 6.78 13.46
C SER A 149 1.94 6.33 13.28
N LEU A 150 1.26 6.03 14.38
CA LEU A 150 -0.15 5.63 14.38
C LEU A 150 -1.06 6.73 13.83
N GLU A 151 -0.73 7.99 14.13
CA GLU A 151 -1.48 9.16 13.68
C GLU A 151 -1.48 9.27 12.15
N VAL A 152 -0.30 9.19 11.53
CA VAL A 152 -0.15 9.24 10.06
C VAL A 152 -0.89 8.07 9.40
N GLN A 153 -0.89 6.91 10.04
CA GLN A 153 -1.59 5.73 9.55
C GLN A 153 -3.12 5.78 9.77
N GLY A 154 -3.60 6.73 10.57
CA GLY A 154 -5.02 6.85 10.92
C GLY A 154 -5.52 5.69 11.78
N LEU A 155 -4.64 5.08 12.57
CA LEU A 155 -4.93 3.94 13.42
C LEU A 155 -5.47 4.36 14.78
N LYS A 156 -6.46 3.61 15.26
CA LYS A 156 -6.97 3.71 16.63
C LYS A 156 -6.67 2.37 17.30
N VAL A 157 -5.62 2.35 18.12
CA VAL A 157 -5.13 1.15 18.83
C VAL A 157 -5.39 1.33 20.31
#